data_AF-A0A1T1H7F7-F1
#
_entry.id   AF-A0A1T1H7F7-F1
#
_cell.length_a   1.000
_cell.length_b   1.000
_cell.length_c   1.000
_cell.angle_alpha   90.00
_cell.angle_beta   90.00
_cell.angle_gamma   90.00
#
_symmetry.space_group_name_H-M   'P 1'
#
loop_
_entity.id
_entity.type
_entity.pdbx_description
1 polymer ?
#
loop_
_entity_poly.entity_id
_entity_poly.type
_entity_poly.pdbx_seq_one_letter_code
_entity_poly.pdbx_strand_id
1 'polypeptide(L)'
;FIARVSRGRTVREFMISVLLIPSLACVLWMTAFGGTAISQLVNDGYQAVSQADLPIKLFMMLDTLPLSEITSLIAIVLVIVFFVTSSDSGSLVIDAISAGGKVDSPKPQRVFWCTFEGLVAIALILGGGLTALQAMAVSTGFPFTI
;
A
#
# COMPACT_ATOMS: atom_id res chain seq x y z
N PHE A 1 -13.89 5.28 4.59
CA PHE A 1 -13.54 4.34 5.69
C PHE A 1 -13.48 5.04 7.06
N ILE A 2 -12.56 6.00 7.27
CA ILE A 2 -12.32 6.62 8.59
C ILE A 2 -13.59 7.24 9.20
N ALA A 3 -14.43 7.88 8.38
CA ALA A 3 -15.73 8.41 8.82
C ALA A 3 -16.68 7.34 9.39
N ARG A 4 -16.67 6.11 8.84
CA ARG A 4 -17.52 5.00 9.32
C ARG A 4 -17.05 4.47 10.68
N VAL A 5 -15.74 4.37 10.88
CA VAL A 5 -15.13 3.85 12.13
C VAL A 5 -15.09 4.91 13.25
N SER A 6 -15.27 6.19 12.90
CA SER A 6 -15.21 7.31 13.85
C SER A 6 -16.57 7.80 14.36
N ARG A 7 -17.65 7.02 14.15
CA ARG A 7 -19.00 7.39 14.57
C ARG A 7 -19.06 7.59 16.09
N GLY A 8 -19.50 8.77 16.53
CA GLY A 8 -19.64 9.11 17.96
C GLY A 8 -18.43 9.78 18.61
N ARG A 9 -17.34 10.04 17.87
CA ARG A 9 -16.17 10.80 18.37
C ARG A 9 -16.36 12.31 18.17
N THR A 10 -15.75 13.11 19.03
CA THR A 10 -15.65 14.56 18.79
C THR A 10 -14.69 14.85 17.64
N VAL A 11 -14.84 16.01 16.99
CA VAL A 11 -13.95 16.45 15.90
C VAL A 11 -12.50 16.50 16.36
N ARG A 12 -12.25 16.95 17.59
CA ARG A 12 -10.91 17.02 18.18
C ARG A 12 -10.28 15.63 18.33
N GLU A 13 -11.01 14.68 18.90
CA GLU A 13 -10.54 13.29 19.06
C GLU A 13 -10.29 12.62 17.70
N PHE A 14 -11.17 12.89 16.72
CA PHE A 14 -11.01 12.43 15.35
C PHE A 14 -9.72 12.96 14.74
N MET A 15 -9.49 14.27 14.77
CA MET A 15 -8.29 14.88 14.20
C MET A 15 -7.01 14.36 14.85
N ILE A 16 -6.97 14.28 16.17
CA ILE A 16 -5.79 13.78 16.90
C ILE A 16 -5.52 12.33 16.54
N SER A 17 -6.55 11.48 16.51
CA SER A 17 -6.39 10.05 16.21
C SER A 17 -5.92 9.81 14.77
N VAL A 18 -6.51 10.52 13.80
CA VAL A 18 -6.23 10.35 12.37
C VAL A 18 -4.85 10.89 12.00
N LEU A 19 -4.35 11.90 12.72
CA LEU A 19 -3.03 12.46 12.47
C LEU A 19 -1.95 11.69 13.22
N LEU A 20 -2.09 11.47 14.52
CA LEU A 20 -1.00 10.93 15.34
C LEU A 20 -0.79 9.44 15.14
N ILE A 21 -1.85 8.62 15.10
CA ILE A 21 -1.71 7.16 15.06
C ILE A 21 -1.00 6.70 13.77
N PRO A 22 -1.44 7.12 12.57
CA PRO A 22 -0.76 6.73 11.33
C PRO A 22 0.66 7.31 11.25
N SER A 23 0.86 8.55 11.69
CA SER A 23 2.19 9.18 11.65
C SER A 23 3.20 8.44 12.52
N LEU A 24 2.82 8.05 13.74
CA LEU A 24 3.68 7.27 14.62
C LEU A 24 3.99 5.88 14.04
N ALA A 25 3.00 5.22 13.46
CA ALA A 25 3.21 3.95 12.77
C ALA A 25 4.21 4.11 11.60
N CYS A 26 4.09 5.17 10.80
CA CYS A 26 5.03 5.48 9.73
C CYS A 26 6.44 5.76 10.24
N VAL A 27 6.59 6.52 11.34
CA VAL A 27 7.88 6.78 11.97
C VAL A 27 8.52 5.47 12.42
N LEU A 28 7.79 4.64 13.17
CA LEU A 28 8.29 3.35 13.62
C LEU A 28 8.72 2.45 12.45
N TRP A 29 7.90 2.40 11.39
CA TRP A 29 8.22 1.62 10.19
C TRP A 29 9.49 2.13 9.50
N MET A 30 9.57 3.43 9.24
CA MET A 30 10.72 4.01 8.53
C MET A 30 12.01 3.94 9.36
N THR A 31 11.92 4.12 10.68
CA THR A 31 13.07 3.95 11.57
C THR A 31 13.54 2.50 11.60
N ALA A 32 12.63 1.52 11.70
CA ALA A 32 13.01 0.11 11.74
C ALA A 32 13.60 -0.36 10.40
N PHE A 33 12.85 -0.26 9.30
CA PHE A 33 13.28 -0.82 8.02
C PHE A 33 14.28 0.08 7.28
N GLY A 34 13.99 1.39 7.24
CA GLY A 34 14.85 2.37 6.56
C GLY A 34 16.15 2.62 7.32
N GLY A 35 16.09 2.71 8.65
CA GLY A 35 17.27 2.83 9.50
C GLY A 35 18.21 1.63 9.37
N THR A 36 17.66 0.41 9.38
CA THR A 36 18.46 -0.81 9.15
C THR A 36 19.09 -0.84 7.77
N ALA A 37 18.33 -0.53 6.70
CA ALA A 37 18.85 -0.45 5.34
C ALA A 37 20.02 0.56 5.22
N ILE A 38 19.88 1.73 5.84
CA ILE A 38 20.93 2.77 5.84
C ILE A 38 22.14 2.30 6.64
N SER A 39 21.95 1.67 7.81
CA SER A 39 23.04 1.12 8.62
C SER A 39 23.83 0.07 7.84
N GLN A 40 23.16 -0.85 7.15
CA GLN A 40 23.81 -1.87 6.32
C GLN A 40 24.66 -1.24 5.22
N LEU A 41 24.18 -0.16 4.60
CA LEU A 41 24.90 0.54 3.54
C LEU A 41 26.12 1.30 4.09
N VAL A 42 25.94 2.05 5.17
CA VAL A 42 26.93 3.01 5.69
C VAL A 42 27.95 2.34 6.60
N ASN A 43 27.52 1.46 7.49
CA ASN A 43 28.38 0.84 8.51
C ASN A 43 28.97 -0.48 8.02
N ASP A 44 28.17 -1.31 7.33
CA ASP A 44 28.58 -2.66 6.92
C ASP A 44 29.07 -2.70 5.46
N GLY A 45 28.92 -1.60 4.71
CA GLY A 45 29.34 -1.50 3.30
C GLY A 45 28.50 -2.34 2.34
N TYR A 46 27.34 -2.83 2.75
CA TYR A 46 26.48 -3.72 1.96
C TYR A 46 25.71 -2.93 0.88
N GLN A 47 26.33 -2.82 -0.30
CA GLN A 47 25.81 -2.05 -1.43
C GLN A 47 24.57 -2.67 -2.09
N ALA A 48 24.30 -3.96 -1.84
CA ALA A 48 23.26 -4.69 -2.54
C ALA A 48 21.86 -4.12 -2.25
N VAL A 49 21.60 -3.62 -1.03
CA VAL A 49 20.35 -2.91 -0.72
C VAL A 49 20.17 -1.67 -1.57
N SER A 50 21.23 -0.86 -1.76
CA SER A 50 21.15 0.38 -2.54
C SER A 50 20.86 0.10 -4.02
N GLN A 51 21.58 -0.86 -4.59
CA GLN A 51 21.56 -1.18 -6.02
C GLN A 51 20.36 -2.03 -6.45
N ALA A 52 19.63 -2.61 -5.50
CA ALA A 52 18.46 -3.43 -5.81
C ALA A 52 17.32 -2.61 -6.40
N ASP A 53 16.61 -3.22 -7.35
CA ASP A 53 15.34 -2.69 -7.85
C ASP A 53 14.33 -2.55 -6.71
N LEU A 54 13.46 -1.54 -6.82
CA LEU A 54 12.49 -1.20 -5.77
C LEU A 54 11.65 -2.40 -5.28
N PRO A 55 11.14 -3.32 -6.15
CA PRO A 55 10.33 -4.44 -5.70
C PRO A 55 11.07 -5.45 -4.82
N ILE A 56 12.39 -5.61 -5.00
CA ILE A 56 13.20 -6.59 -4.28
C ILE A 56 14.01 -5.98 -3.12
N LYS A 57 14.08 -4.65 -3.03
CA LYS A 57 14.90 -3.91 -2.08
C LYS A 57 14.63 -4.25 -0.61
N LEU A 58 13.37 -4.54 -0.24
CA LEU A 58 13.03 -5.03 1.11
C LEU A 58 13.70 -6.37 1.41
N PHE A 59 13.66 -7.31 0.46
CA PHE A 59 14.22 -8.65 0.63
C PHE A 59 15.74 -8.62 0.70
N MET A 60 16.39 -7.76 -0.10
CA MET A 60 17.83 -7.55 -0.02
C MET A 60 18.26 -7.00 1.36
N MET A 61 17.43 -6.16 1.99
CA MET A 61 17.69 -5.68 3.34
C MET A 61 17.56 -6.80 4.38
N LEU A 62 16.54 -7.66 4.23
CA LEU A 62 16.31 -8.80 5.12
C LEU A 62 17.37 -9.90 4.97
N ASP A 63 18.01 -10.02 3.80
CA ASP A 63 19.01 -11.07 3.49
C ASP A 63 20.21 -11.08 4.46
N THR A 64 20.60 -9.91 4.96
CA THR A 64 21.72 -9.76 5.90
C THR A 64 21.34 -9.93 7.38
N LEU A 65 20.05 -10.11 7.66
CA LEU A 65 19.53 -10.33 9.02
C LEU A 65 19.38 -11.83 9.31
N PRO A 66 19.46 -12.25 10.58
CA PRO A 66 19.20 -13.64 10.94
C PRO A 66 17.76 -14.01 10.57
N LEU A 67 17.56 -15.27 10.13
CA LEU A 67 16.25 -15.80 9.70
C LEU A 67 15.68 -15.11 8.45
N SER A 68 16.55 -14.68 7.52
CA SER A 68 16.17 -14.00 6.28
C SER A 68 15.12 -14.77 5.46
N GLU A 69 15.25 -16.10 5.34
CA GLU A 69 14.27 -16.94 4.63
C GLU A 69 12.87 -16.87 5.25
N ILE A 70 12.78 -16.96 6.58
CA ILE A 70 11.51 -16.93 7.30
C ILE A 70 10.88 -15.53 7.22
N THR A 71 11.68 -14.50 7.47
CA THR A 71 11.20 -13.11 7.43
C THR A 71 10.78 -12.69 6.02
N SER A 72 11.49 -13.15 5.00
CA SER A 72 11.11 -12.95 3.59
C SER A 72 9.82 -13.66 3.23
N LEU A 73 9.64 -14.92 3.67
CA LEU A 73 8.39 -15.65 3.46
C LEU A 73 7.21 -14.93 4.12
N ILE A 74 7.38 -14.49 5.37
CA ILE A 74 6.36 -13.70 6.08
C ILE A 74 6.06 -12.40 5.31
N ALA A 75 7.08 -11.69 4.83
CA ALA A 75 6.89 -10.47 4.05
C ALA A 75 6.11 -10.72 2.76
N ILE A 76 6.38 -11.80 2.03
CA ILE A 76 5.60 -12.18 0.82
C ILE A 76 4.13 -12.41 1.18
N VAL A 77 3.87 -13.20 2.24
CA VAL A 77 2.50 -13.48 2.69
C VAL A 77 1.78 -12.18 3.08
N LEU A 78 2.45 -11.29 3.82
CA LEU A 78 1.89 -10.00 4.22
C LEU A 78 1.58 -9.13 3.01
N VAL A 79 2.48 -9.04 2.02
CA VAL A 79 2.23 -8.29 0.78
C VAL A 79 0.98 -8.82 0.06
N ILE A 80 0.83 -10.14 -0.03
CA ILE A 80 -0.37 -10.76 -0.65
C ILE A 80 -1.64 -10.41 0.14
N VAL A 81 -1.62 -10.56 1.47
CA VAL A 81 -2.78 -10.26 2.32
C VAL A 81 -3.16 -8.78 2.25
N PHE A 82 -2.18 -7.87 2.31
CA PHE A 82 -2.42 -6.44 2.17
C PHE A 82 -2.96 -6.09 0.79
N PHE A 83 -2.42 -6.69 -0.27
CA PHE A 83 -2.91 -6.49 -1.62
C PHE A 83 -4.38 -6.92 -1.76
N VAL A 84 -4.71 -8.15 -1.34
CA VAL A 84 -6.07 -8.69 -1.42
C VAL A 84 -7.05 -7.85 -0.59
N THR A 85 -6.69 -7.52 0.65
CA THR A 85 -7.56 -6.75 1.56
C THR A 85 -7.76 -5.31 1.06
N SER A 86 -6.72 -4.70 0.51
CA SER A 86 -6.78 -3.34 -0.05
C SER A 86 -7.61 -3.31 -1.33
N SER A 87 -7.43 -4.29 -2.23
CA SER A 87 -8.22 -4.40 -3.45
C SER A 87 -9.71 -4.64 -3.12
N ASP A 88 -10.01 -5.54 -2.19
CA ASP A 88 -11.38 -5.79 -1.76
C ASP A 88 -12.06 -4.54 -1.19
N SER A 89 -11.34 -3.80 -0.35
CA SER A 89 -11.82 -2.54 0.24
C SER A 89 -12.00 -1.45 -0.82
N GLY A 90 -11.09 -1.37 -1.80
CA GLY A 90 -11.12 -0.41 -2.90
C GLY A 90 -12.32 -0.64 -3.82
N SER A 91 -12.48 -1.86 -4.32
CA SER A 91 -13.58 -2.22 -5.20
C SER A 91 -14.94 -2.06 -4.54
N LEU A 92 -15.07 -2.27 -3.23
CA LEU A 92 -16.30 -1.98 -2.49
C LEU A 92 -16.66 -0.48 -2.51
N VAL A 93 -15.66 0.41 -2.44
CA VAL A 93 -15.89 1.86 -2.51
C VAL A 93 -16.31 2.28 -3.91
N ILE A 94 -15.63 1.79 -4.95
CA ILE A 94 -15.98 2.10 -6.35
C ILE A 94 -17.40 1.61 -6.65
N ASP A 95 -17.70 0.37 -6.27
CA ASP A 95 -19.00 -0.25 -6.47
C ASP A 95 -20.13 0.52 -5.79
N ALA A 96 -19.91 0.97 -4.54
CA ALA A 96 -20.88 1.79 -3.81
C ALA A 96 -21.10 3.15 -4.50
N ILE A 97 -20.05 3.80 -5.02
CA ILE A 97 -20.17 5.07 -5.74
C ILE A 97 -20.95 4.87 -7.05
N SER A 98 -20.61 3.83 -7.81
CA SER A 98 -21.29 3.48 -9.07
C SER A 98 -22.74 3.05 -8.88
N ALA A 99 -23.10 2.50 -7.73
CA ALA A 99 -24.47 2.12 -7.37
C ALA A 99 -25.30 3.26 -6.75
N GLY A 100 -24.83 4.51 -6.82
CA GLY A 100 -25.53 5.68 -6.27
C GLY A 100 -25.49 5.77 -4.74
N GLY A 101 -24.44 5.23 -4.11
CA GLY A 101 -24.22 5.24 -2.66
C GLY A 101 -24.86 4.05 -1.92
N LYS A 102 -25.46 3.09 -2.64
CA LYS A 102 -26.00 1.87 -2.03
C LYS A 102 -24.86 0.98 -1.54
N VAL A 103 -24.95 0.56 -0.28
CA VAL A 103 -23.95 -0.31 0.36
C VAL A 103 -24.14 -1.78 -0.04
N ASP A 104 -25.38 -2.16 -0.37
CA ASP A 104 -25.75 -3.46 -0.95
C ASP A 104 -25.93 -3.32 -2.46
N SER A 105 -24.82 -3.35 -3.17
CA SER A 105 -24.73 -3.41 -4.63
C SER A 105 -24.72 -4.86 -5.13
N PRO A 106 -25.17 -5.13 -6.37
CA PRO A 106 -25.19 -6.49 -6.92
C PRO A 106 -23.78 -7.10 -6.95
N LYS A 107 -23.62 -8.32 -6.43
CA LYS A 107 -22.35 -9.06 -6.42
C LYS A 107 -21.60 -9.06 -7.77
N PRO A 108 -22.27 -9.19 -8.95
CA PRO A 108 -21.59 -9.13 -10.24
C PRO A 108 -20.90 -7.79 -10.51
N GLN A 109 -21.47 -6.67 -10.03
CA GLN A 109 -20.89 -5.33 -10.19
C GLN A 109 -19.58 -5.19 -9.39
N ARG A 110 -19.56 -5.72 -8.16
CA ARG A 110 -18.35 -5.79 -7.35
C ARG A 110 -17.24 -6.64 -8.01
N VAL A 111 -17.60 -7.80 -8.55
CA VAL A 111 -16.65 -8.68 -9.25
C VAL A 111 -16.10 -8.00 -10.50
N PHE A 112 -16.95 -7.26 -11.22
CA PHE A 112 -16.52 -6.44 -12.36
C PHE A 112 -15.45 -5.42 -11.95
N TRP A 113 -15.69 -4.62 -10.90
CA TRP A 113 -14.73 -3.60 -10.45
C TRP A 113 -13.41 -4.20 -9.95
N CYS A 114 -13.47 -5.27 -9.16
CA CYS A 114 -12.28 -5.99 -8.69
C CYS A 114 -11.44 -6.53 -9.86
N THR A 115 -12.09 -7.13 -10.86
CA THR A 115 -11.39 -7.66 -12.04
C THR A 115 -10.81 -6.54 -12.90
N PHE A 116 -11.56 -5.46 -13.08
CA PHE A 116 -11.15 -4.33 -13.91
C PHE A 116 -9.94 -3.59 -13.33
N GLU A 117 -9.91 -3.34 -12.02
CA GLU A 117 -8.74 -2.79 -11.32
C GLU A 117 -7.50 -3.67 -11.53
N GLY A 118 -7.65 -4.99 -11.43
CA GLY A 118 -6.57 -5.94 -11.70
C GLY A 118 -6.08 -5.90 -13.16
N LEU A 119 -6.99 -5.81 -14.13
CA LEU A 119 -6.63 -5.67 -15.55
C LEU A 119 -5.87 -4.37 -15.83
N VAL A 120 -6.28 -3.27 -15.21
CA VAL A 120 -5.57 -1.99 -15.31
C VAL A 120 -4.17 -2.11 -14.71
N ALA A 121 -4.03 -2.73 -13.54
CA ALA A 121 -2.72 -2.98 -12.93
C ALA A 121 -1.80 -3.82 -13.84
N ILE A 122 -2.32 -4.90 -14.44
CA ILE A 122 -1.58 -5.73 -15.40
C ILE A 122 -1.15 -4.90 -16.62
N ALA A 123 -2.07 -4.13 -17.20
CA ALA A 123 -1.78 -3.29 -18.36
C ALA A 123 -0.67 -2.27 -18.09
N LEU A 124 -0.65 -1.66 -16.89
CA LEU A 124 0.39 -0.70 -16.50
C LEU A 124 1.73 -1.37 -16.26
N ILE A 125 1.73 -2.53 -15.61
CA ILE A 125 2.95 -3.31 -15.41
C ILE A 125 3.58 -3.67 -16.75
N LEU A 126 2.78 -4.14 -17.71
CA LEU A 126 3.25 -4.49 -19.06
C LEU A 126 3.63 -3.26 -19.91
N GLY A 127 2.94 -2.14 -19.74
CA GLY A 127 3.12 -0.94 -20.55
C GLY A 127 4.30 -0.04 -20.13
N GLY A 128 4.70 -0.09 -18.86
CA GLY A 128 5.84 0.71 -18.39
C GLY A 128 6.22 0.50 -16.92
N GLY A 129 5.74 -0.59 -16.30
CA GLY A 129 6.12 -0.97 -14.94
C GLY A 129 5.80 0.09 -13.89
N LEU A 130 6.74 0.24 -12.95
CA LEU A 130 6.64 1.21 -11.84
C LEU A 130 6.44 2.65 -12.33
N THR A 131 7.14 3.06 -13.40
CA THR A 131 7.04 4.42 -13.93
C THR A 131 5.64 4.70 -14.45
N ALA A 132 5.02 3.75 -15.16
CA ALA A 132 3.65 3.88 -15.63
C ALA A 132 2.65 3.93 -14.47
N LEU A 133 2.85 3.11 -13.43
CA LEU A 133 2.02 3.12 -12.22
C LEU A 133 2.09 4.48 -11.50
N GLN A 134 3.28 5.05 -11.34
CA GLN A 134 3.47 6.36 -10.72
C GLN A 134 2.86 7.49 -11.56
N ALA A 135 3.07 7.47 -12.88
CA ALA A 135 2.50 8.47 -13.79
C ALA A 135 0.97 8.43 -13.78
N MET A 136 0.36 7.25 -13.80
CA MET A 136 -1.08 7.10 -13.65
C MET A 136 -1.55 7.69 -12.32
N ALA A 137 -0.94 7.30 -11.19
CA ALA A 137 -1.38 7.77 -9.88
C ALA A 137 -1.38 9.31 -9.77
N VAL A 138 -0.33 9.96 -10.27
CA VAL A 138 -0.22 11.43 -10.26
C VAL A 138 -1.23 12.08 -11.21
N SER A 139 -1.34 11.58 -12.45
CA SER A 139 -2.27 12.14 -13.44
C SER A 139 -3.74 11.97 -13.05
N THR A 140 -4.12 10.83 -12.47
CA THR A 140 -5.48 10.61 -11.97
C THR A 140 -5.76 11.37 -10.67
N GLY A 141 -4.75 11.63 -9.84
CA GLY A 141 -4.91 12.39 -8.60
C GLY A 141 -5.09 13.89 -8.81
N PHE A 142 -4.56 14.44 -9.91
CA PHE A 142 -4.62 15.88 -10.19
C PHE A 142 -6.05 16.44 -10.25
N PRO A 143 -7.01 15.85 -11.02
CA PRO A 143 -8.39 16.33 -11.03
C PRO A 143 -9.11 16.30 -9.68
N PHE A 144 -8.71 15.40 -8.76
CA PHE A 144 -9.30 15.31 -7.42
C PHE A 144 -8.70 16.31 -6.41
N THR A 145 -7.64 17.02 -6.82
CA THR A 145 -6.98 18.03 -5.97
C THR A 145 -7.69 19.39 -6.05
N ILE A 146 -8.42 19.65 -7.15
CA ILE A 146 -9.19 20.88 -7.41
C ILE A 146 -10.64 20.63 -7.01
#